data_AF-A0A7S1BAI6-F1
#
_entry.id   AF-A0A7S1BAI6-F1
#
_cell.length_a   1.000
_cell.length_b   1.000
_cell.length_c   1.000
_cell.angle_alpha   90.00
_cell.angle_beta   90.00
_cell.angle_gamma   90.00
#
_symmetry.space_group_name_H-M   'P 1'
#
loop_
_entity.id
_entity.type
_entity.pdbx_description
1 polymer ?
#
loop_
_entity_poly.entity_id
_entity_poly.type
_entity_poly.pdbx_seq_one_letter_code
_entity_poly.pdbx_strand_id
1 'polypeptide(L)'
;QILSSLAAANIPDSNSNDGSVRSHERNSPVPIKPENWPHRYPAKEHCSRCGLCETSYVSSVVDACAFLGDGMSRIDSMEATVHGRQRLNKEDEDAQTAETPTAADESRFGVQIRPMELARGKGVDGAQWTGVVTAIATSMILTGMVDALVCIAGVSKEE
;
A
#
# COMPACT_ATOMS: atom_id res chain seq x y z
N GLN A 1 37.75 52.59 -13.25
CA GLN A 1 38.58 53.31 -12.27
C GLN A 1 38.61 52.44 -11.02
N ILE A 2 39.63 51.59 -10.87
CA ILE A 2 40.91 51.89 -10.20
C ILE A 2 40.72 51.86 -8.66
N LEU A 3 41.04 50.70 -8.05
CA LEU A 3 42.09 50.47 -7.02
C LEU A 3 41.60 50.74 -5.58
N SER A 4 41.99 50.05 -4.50
CA SER A 4 42.90 48.91 -4.26
C SER A 4 43.02 48.73 -2.73
N SER A 5 43.05 47.47 -2.27
CA SER A 5 43.89 46.88 -1.19
C SER A 5 43.75 47.38 0.28
N LEU A 6 44.05 46.62 1.34
CA LEU A 6 45.02 45.53 1.62
C LEU A 6 44.40 44.56 2.68
N ALA A 7 44.49 43.23 2.54
CA ALA A 7 45.51 42.31 3.09
C ALA A 7 45.46 42.15 4.63
N ALA A 8 45.70 41.01 5.29
CA ALA A 8 45.84 39.58 4.99
C ALA A 8 45.95 38.90 6.37
N ALA A 9 45.45 37.66 6.53
CA ALA A 9 46.02 36.70 7.48
C ALA A 9 45.46 35.30 7.19
N ASN A 10 46.22 34.53 6.40
CA ASN A 10 46.21 33.07 6.46
C ASN A 10 47.24 32.65 7.50
N ILE A 11 46.83 31.84 8.48
CA ILE A 11 47.71 30.82 9.08
C ILE A 11 46.87 29.54 9.24
N PRO A 12 47.31 28.41 8.66
CA PRO A 12 46.68 27.10 8.81
C PRO A 12 47.22 26.42 10.06
N ASP A 13 46.43 25.57 10.70
CA ASP A 13 47.04 24.55 11.55
C ASP A 13 46.25 23.25 11.63
N SER A 14 46.97 22.19 11.24
CA SER A 14 47.04 20.93 11.99
C SER A 14 45.82 20.00 11.95
N ASN A 15 45.76 19.24 10.85
CA ASN A 15 45.85 17.78 10.86
C ASN A 15 45.33 17.09 12.14
N SER A 16 44.05 16.72 12.16
CA SER A 16 43.53 15.66 13.01
C SER A 16 42.84 14.65 12.11
N ASN A 17 43.63 13.65 11.74
CA ASN A 17 43.18 12.38 11.21
C ASN A 17 42.25 11.71 12.25
N ASP A 18 40.96 12.01 12.19
CA ASP A 18 39.94 11.14 12.76
C ASP A 18 39.15 10.53 11.61
N GLY A 19 39.63 9.36 11.17
CA GLY A 19 38.93 8.46 10.27
C GLY A 19 37.69 7.86 10.92
N SER A 20 36.81 8.71 11.46
CA SER A 20 35.42 8.35 11.69
C SER A 20 34.71 8.43 10.35
N VAL A 21 34.92 7.39 9.53
CA VAL A 21 33.83 6.91 8.69
C VAL A 21 32.72 6.59 9.69
N ARG A 22 31.88 7.59 9.99
CA ARG A 22 30.57 7.36 10.57
C ARG A 22 29.86 6.49 9.55
N SER A 23 29.95 5.19 9.74
CA SER A 23 29.02 4.27 9.13
C SER A 23 27.66 4.75 9.57
N HIS A 24 26.95 5.45 8.68
CA HIS A 24 25.52 5.66 8.76
C HIS A 24 24.86 4.29 8.54
N GLU A 25 25.15 3.36 9.43
CA GLU A 25 24.60 2.04 9.43
C GLU A 25 23.53 2.03 10.52
N ARG A 26 22.29 1.94 10.02
CA ARG A 26 21.03 1.69 10.70
C ARG A 26 20.22 2.93 11.07
N ASN A 27 19.32 3.28 10.16
CA ASN A 27 17.98 3.63 10.61
C ASN A 27 16.93 2.93 9.75
N SER A 28 17.12 1.62 9.55
CA SER A 28 16.03 0.80 9.04
C SER A 28 14.92 0.82 10.10
N PRO A 29 13.69 1.19 9.72
CA PRO A 29 12.58 1.25 10.66
C PRO A 29 12.36 -0.14 11.29
N VAL A 30 12.19 -0.15 12.62
CA VAL A 30 12.04 -1.39 13.39
C VAL A 30 10.58 -1.83 13.36
N PRO A 31 10.26 -3.03 12.83
CA PRO A 31 8.91 -3.55 12.82
C PRO A 31 8.34 -3.71 14.24
N ILE A 32 7.02 -3.49 14.39
CA ILE A 32 6.31 -3.71 15.64
C ILE A 32 5.96 -5.19 15.73
N LYS A 33 6.29 -5.83 16.85
CA LYS A 33 5.94 -7.24 17.04
C LYS A 33 4.44 -7.41 17.33
N PRO A 34 3.78 -8.47 16.82
CA PRO A 34 2.33 -8.70 16.95
C PRO A 34 1.79 -8.65 18.38
N GLU A 35 2.56 -9.13 19.36
CA GLU A 35 2.18 -9.15 20.78
C GLU A 35 2.00 -7.77 21.40
N ASN A 36 2.50 -6.72 20.74
CA ASN A 36 2.35 -5.36 21.23
C ASN A 36 1.08 -4.65 20.73
N TRP A 37 0.23 -5.36 19.98
CA TRP A 37 -1.10 -4.87 19.65
C TRP A 37 -1.97 -4.83 20.90
N PRO A 38 -2.78 -3.78 21.12
CA PRO A 38 -2.94 -2.58 20.29
C PRO A 38 -1.96 -1.43 20.61
N HIS A 39 -1.37 -1.43 21.80
CA HIS A 39 -0.69 -0.26 22.41
C HIS A 39 0.46 0.34 21.59
N ARG A 40 1.24 -0.48 20.88
CA ARG A 40 2.39 0.01 20.08
C ARG A 40 2.02 0.32 18.63
N TYR A 41 0.84 -0.08 18.18
CA TYR A 41 0.41 0.18 16.82
C TYR A 41 -0.05 1.64 16.69
N PRO A 42 0.33 2.35 15.61
CA PRO A 42 -0.04 3.76 15.43
C PRO A 42 -1.55 4.04 15.50
N ALA A 43 -2.38 3.14 14.94
CA ALA A 43 -3.84 3.25 14.99
C ALA A 43 -4.47 2.74 16.31
N LYS A 44 -3.65 2.23 17.25
CA LYS A 44 -4.09 1.70 18.56
C LYS A 44 -5.24 0.70 18.41
N GLU A 45 -6.32 0.89 19.18
CA GLU A 45 -7.54 0.06 19.16
C GLU A 45 -8.26 0.07 17.80
N HIS A 46 -8.05 1.09 16.97
CA HIS A 46 -8.63 1.17 15.62
C HIS A 46 -7.80 0.40 14.57
N CYS A 47 -6.68 -0.20 14.96
CA CYS A 47 -5.83 -0.94 14.03
C CYS A 47 -6.52 -2.22 13.55
N SER A 48 -6.76 -2.32 12.24
CA SER A 48 -7.30 -3.52 11.58
C SER A 48 -6.31 -4.69 11.45
N ARG A 49 -5.09 -4.55 11.97
CA ARG A 49 -4.00 -5.54 11.86
C ARG A 49 -3.72 -5.97 10.42
N CYS A 50 -3.66 -5.01 9.49
CA CYS A 50 -3.35 -5.27 8.07
C CYS A 50 -1.92 -5.77 7.78
N GLY A 51 -1.05 -5.90 8.80
CA GLY A 51 0.32 -6.40 8.67
C GLY A 51 1.39 -5.35 8.33
N LEU A 52 1.02 -4.14 7.89
CA LEU A 52 1.99 -3.10 7.46
C LEU A 52 3.04 -2.78 8.55
N CYS A 53 2.58 -2.60 9.79
CA CYS A 53 3.43 -2.22 10.93
C CYS A 53 4.38 -3.33 11.39
N GLU A 54 4.15 -4.57 10.96
CA GLU A 54 4.93 -5.75 11.31
C GLU A 54 6.10 -5.98 10.33
N THR A 55 6.29 -5.04 9.40
CA THR A 55 7.38 -5.07 8.41
C THR A 55 8.24 -3.81 8.48
N SER A 56 9.31 -3.77 7.69
CA SER A 56 10.12 -2.56 7.50
C SER A 56 9.34 -1.40 6.85
N TYR A 57 8.13 -1.62 6.35
CA TYR A 57 7.29 -0.54 5.81
C TYR A 57 6.59 0.29 6.88
N VAL A 58 6.82 0.02 8.17
CA VAL A 58 6.26 0.81 9.27
C VAL A 58 6.61 2.30 9.20
N SER A 59 7.71 2.69 8.54
CA SER A 59 8.05 4.10 8.28
C SER A 59 6.99 4.84 7.46
N SER A 60 6.25 4.13 6.60
CA SER A 60 5.24 4.71 5.71
C SER A 60 3.83 4.67 6.30
N VAL A 61 3.68 4.29 7.58
CA VAL A 61 2.37 4.08 8.22
C VAL A 61 1.51 5.34 8.24
N VAL A 62 2.11 6.53 8.36
CA VAL A 62 1.38 7.80 8.41
C VAL A 62 0.65 8.06 7.09
N ASP A 63 1.28 7.73 5.96
CA ASP A 63 0.75 7.99 4.63
C ASP A 63 -0.09 6.81 4.10
N ALA A 64 0.18 5.59 4.56
CA ALA A 64 -0.48 4.38 4.05
C ALA A 64 -1.66 3.92 4.91
N CYS A 65 -1.66 4.15 6.23
CA CYS A 65 -2.65 3.54 7.12
C CYS A 65 -4.05 4.10 6.91
N ALA A 66 -5.02 3.24 6.59
CA ALA A 66 -6.43 3.59 6.38
C ALA A 66 -7.14 4.21 7.61
N PHE A 67 -6.50 4.23 8.78
CA PHE A 67 -7.03 4.78 10.02
C PHE A 67 -6.27 6.00 10.53
N LEU A 68 -5.28 6.50 9.78
CA LEU A 68 -4.48 7.69 10.15
C LEU A 68 -4.52 8.75 9.05
N GLY A 69 -4.42 10.01 9.45
CA GLY A 69 -4.54 11.16 8.56
C GLY A 69 -5.89 11.14 7.85
N ASP A 70 -5.85 11.29 6.53
CA ASP A 70 -7.03 11.17 5.64
C ASP A 70 -7.70 9.78 5.69
N GLY A 71 -7.01 8.77 6.21
CA GLY A 71 -7.55 7.42 6.39
C GLY A 71 -8.02 6.81 5.07
N MET A 72 -9.29 6.40 5.01
CA MET A 72 -9.90 5.80 3.82
C MET A 72 -10.30 6.81 2.75
N SER A 73 -10.39 8.12 3.02
CA SER A 73 -10.75 9.09 1.97
C SER A 73 -9.71 9.19 0.86
N ARG A 74 -8.47 8.73 1.12
CA ARG A 74 -7.42 8.60 0.10
C ARG A 74 -7.81 7.70 -1.08
N ILE A 75 -8.78 6.81 -0.92
CA ILE A 75 -9.30 5.95 -2.00
C ILE A 75 -9.66 6.80 -3.23
N ASP A 76 -10.31 7.95 -3.05
CA ASP A 76 -10.76 8.81 -4.16
C ASP A 76 -9.59 9.31 -5.03
N SER A 77 -8.44 9.58 -4.40
CA SER A 77 -7.21 9.97 -5.10
C SER A 77 -6.48 8.77 -5.72
N MET A 78 -6.54 7.61 -5.07
CA MET A 78 -5.90 6.38 -5.53
C MET A 78 -6.64 5.74 -6.71
N GLU A 79 -7.96 5.89 -6.81
CA GLU A 79 -8.77 5.35 -7.90
C GLU A 79 -8.26 5.81 -9.27
N ALA A 80 -7.94 7.10 -9.43
CA ALA A 80 -7.36 7.61 -10.67
C ALA A 80 -6.02 6.95 -11.02
N THR A 81 -5.19 6.66 -10.00
CA THR A 81 -3.87 6.04 -10.19
C THR A 81 -3.99 4.54 -10.51
N VAL A 82 -4.91 3.84 -9.83
CA VAL A 82 -5.07 2.38 -9.93
C VAL A 82 -5.91 1.98 -11.15
N HIS A 83 -6.96 2.73 -11.45
CA HIS A 83 -7.92 2.43 -12.52
C HIS A 83 -7.78 3.31 -13.76
N GLY A 84 -6.96 4.36 -13.71
CA GLY A 84 -6.80 5.34 -14.79
C GLY A 84 -7.94 6.37 -14.89
N ARG A 85 -8.94 6.28 -14.01
CA ARG A 85 -10.09 7.21 -13.94
C ARG A 85 -10.70 7.23 -12.54
N GLN A 86 -11.55 8.21 -12.28
CA GLN A 86 -12.37 8.29 -11.06
C GLN A 86 -13.79 7.74 -11.31
N ARG A 87 -14.59 7.66 -10.25
CA ARG A 87 -16.01 7.31 -10.33
C ARG A 87 -16.78 8.32 -11.17
N LEU A 88 -17.79 7.84 -11.88
CA LEU A 88 -18.73 8.67 -12.61
C LEU A 88 -19.50 9.60 -11.67
N ASN A 89 -19.69 10.83 -12.11
CA ASN A 89 -20.56 11.81 -11.47
C ASN A 89 -21.93 11.82 -12.16
N LYS A 90 -22.92 12.48 -11.54
CA LYS A 90 -24.27 12.62 -12.11
C LYS A 90 -24.29 13.33 -13.47
N GLU A 91 -23.26 14.12 -13.77
CA GLU A 91 -23.10 14.84 -15.03
C GLU A 91 -22.63 13.91 -16.17
N ASP A 92 -22.11 12.71 -15.83
CA ASP A 92 -21.64 11.71 -16.80
C ASP A 92 -22.75 10.72 -17.21
N GLU A 93 -24.00 10.94 -16.78
CA GLU A 93 -25.12 10.00 -16.96
C GLU A 93 -25.69 9.95 -18.39
N ASP A 94 -25.32 10.89 -19.27
CA ASP A 94 -25.90 11.05 -20.62
C ASP A 94 -25.51 9.95 -21.63
N ALA A 95 -24.60 9.04 -21.27
CA ALA A 95 -24.10 7.95 -22.12
C ALA A 95 -24.47 6.54 -21.62
N GLN A 96 -25.51 6.41 -20.78
CA GLN A 96 -25.91 5.12 -20.21
C GLN A 96 -26.49 4.17 -21.27
N THR A 97 -25.83 3.03 -21.44
CA THR A 97 -26.40 1.83 -22.09
C THR A 97 -26.56 0.74 -21.05
N ALA A 98 -27.39 -0.29 -21.33
CA ALA A 98 -27.57 -1.42 -20.42
C ALA A 98 -26.27 -2.20 -20.11
N GLU A 99 -25.20 -1.98 -20.88
CA GLU A 99 -23.91 -2.66 -20.72
C GLU A 99 -22.87 -1.79 -19.97
N THR A 100 -23.19 -0.53 -19.65
CA THR A 100 -22.27 0.41 -18.99
C THR A 100 -22.73 0.69 -17.55
N PRO A 101 -21.84 0.62 -16.54
CA PRO A 101 -22.16 1.01 -15.16
C PRO A 101 -22.67 2.45 -15.07
N THR A 102 -23.68 2.69 -14.23
CA THR A 102 -24.22 4.05 -13.98
C THR A 102 -23.45 4.76 -12.87
N ALA A 103 -23.60 6.09 -12.75
CA ALA A 103 -23.03 6.84 -11.63
C ALA A 103 -23.55 6.35 -10.26
N ALA A 104 -24.81 5.89 -10.20
CA ALA A 104 -25.37 5.27 -9.01
C ALA A 104 -24.67 3.93 -8.65
N ASP A 105 -24.35 3.11 -9.66
CA ASP A 105 -23.62 1.86 -9.46
C ASP A 105 -22.20 2.12 -8.94
N GLU A 106 -21.49 3.08 -9.53
CA GLU A 106 -20.13 3.39 -9.10
C GLU A 106 -20.07 4.06 -7.73
N SER A 107 -21.09 4.85 -7.38
CA SER A 107 -21.23 5.41 -6.03
C SER A 107 -21.31 4.30 -4.98
N ARG A 108 -21.96 3.18 -5.29
CA ARG A 108 -22.18 2.06 -4.36
C ARG A 108 -21.06 1.02 -4.37
N PHE A 109 -20.48 0.74 -5.53
CA PHE A 109 -19.56 -0.39 -5.73
C PHE A 109 -18.15 0.02 -6.13
N GLY A 110 -17.88 1.31 -6.33
CA GLY A 110 -16.60 1.82 -6.82
C GLY A 110 -16.49 1.79 -8.33
N VAL A 111 -15.30 2.13 -8.84
CA VAL A 111 -14.99 2.16 -10.28
C VAL A 111 -15.16 0.77 -10.92
N GLN A 112 -15.99 0.66 -11.96
CA GLN A 112 -16.30 -0.61 -12.64
C GLN A 112 -15.81 -0.63 -14.10
N ILE A 113 -15.19 -1.74 -14.51
CA ILE A 113 -14.83 -1.96 -15.93
C ILE A 113 -15.99 -2.58 -16.70
N ARG A 114 -16.77 -3.43 -16.02
CA ARG A 114 -17.96 -4.12 -16.53
C ARG A 114 -18.99 -4.22 -15.41
N PRO A 115 -20.28 -4.38 -15.74
CA PRO A 115 -21.32 -4.66 -14.75
C PRO A 115 -20.96 -5.87 -13.88
N MET A 116 -21.46 -5.88 -12.65
CA MET A 116 -21.22 -6.96 -11.70
C MET A 116 -21.92 -8.26 -12.14
N GLU A 117 -21.14 -9.32 -12.32
CA GLU A 117 -21.63 -10.63 -12.74
C GLU A 117 -21.45 -11.68 -11.63
N LEU A 118 -22.35 -12.65 -11.57
CA LEU A 118 -22.24 -13.80 -10.67
C LEU A 118 -21.36 -14.88 -11.31
N ALA A 119 -20.22 -15.17 -10.70
CA ALA A 119 -19.34 -16.24 -11.15
C ALA A 119 -19.63 -17.57 -10.44
N ARG A 120 -19.97 -18.61 -11.20
CA ARG A 120 -19.99 -20.00 -10.72
C ARG A 120 -18.58 -20.58 -10.88
N GLY A 121 -17.79 -20.59 -9.80
CA GLY A 121 -16.46 -21.19 -9.78
C GLY A 121 -16.46 -22.70 -10.06
N LYS A 122 -15.28 -23.31 -10.17
CA LYS A 122 -15.12 -24.74 -10.48
C LYS A 122 -15.48 -25.69 -9.33
N GLY A 123 -15.89 -25.18 -8.17
CA GLY A 123 -16.15 -25.98 -6.98
C GLY A 123 -14.85 -26.52 -6.40
N VAL A 124 -14.07 -25.65 -5.76
CA VAL A 124 -12.84 -26.06 -5.07
C VAL A 124 -13.21 -26.61 -3.70
N ASP A 125 -12.89 -27.88 -3.45
CA ASP A 125 -13.17 -28.53 -2.17
C ASP A 125 -12.52 -27.77 -1.01
N GLY A 126 -13.28 -27.60 0.07
CA GLY A 126 -12.85 -26.85 1.26
C GLY A 126 -12.84 -25.32 1.11
N ALA A 127 -13.23 -24.76 -0.05
CA ALA A 127 -13.38 -23.32 -0.21
C ALA A 127 -14.66 -22.79 0.46
N GLN A 128 -14.65 -21.52 0.88
CA GLN A 128 -15.79 -20.86 1.55
C GLN A 128 -17.09 -20.85 0.72
N TRP A 129 -16.96 -20.81 -0.62
CA TRP A 129 -18.06 -20.80 -1.58
C TRP A 129 -17.70 -21.71 -2.77
N THR A 130 -17.86 -21.25 -4.01
CA THR A 130 -17.52 -22.01 -5.23
C THR A 130 -16.02 -22.05 -5.54
N GLY A 131 -15.18 -21.40 -4.73
CA GLY A 131 -13.72 -21.43 -4.88
C GLY A 131 -13.15 -20.54 -5.98
N VAL A 132 -13.88 -19.49 -6.40
CA VAL A 132 -13.44 -18.58 -7.49
C VAL A 132 -12.06 -17.98 -7.23
N VAL A 133 -11.82 -17.43 -6.03
CA VAL A 133 -10.54 -16.80 -5.67
C VAL A 133 -9.38 -17.81 -5.77
N THR A 134 -9.55 -19.00 -5.19
CA THR A 134 -8.54 -20.07 -5.23
C THR A 134 -8.26 -20.52 -6.66
N ALA A 135 -9.30 -20.69 -7.48
CA ALA A 135 -9.16 -21.11 -8.87
C ALA A 135 -8.41 -20.08 -9.71
N ILE A 136 -8.70 -18.78 -9.54
CA ILE A 136 -7.98 -17.69 -10.22
C ILE A 136 -6.51 -17.67 -9.80
N ALA A 137 -6.24 -17.66 -8.49
CA ALA A 137 -4.88 -17.63 -7.97
C ALA A 137 -4.04 -18.82 -8.46
N THR A 138 -4.61 -20.02 -8.43
CA THR A 138 -3.98 -21.25 -8.94
C THR A 138 -3.72 -21.16 -10.45
N SER A 139 -4.67 -20.62 -11.22
CA SER A 139 -4.46 -20.43 -12.66
C SER A 139 -3.33 -19.44 -12.94
N MET A 140 -3.23 -18.35 -12.18
CA MET A 140 -2.20 -17.33 -12.39
C MET A 140 -0.79 -17.87 -12.13
N ILE A 141 -0.58 -18.62 -11.04
CA ILE A 141 0.73 -19.21 -10.73
C ILE A 141 1.09 -20.35 -11.71
N LEU A 142 0.14 -21.21 -12.10
CA LEU A 142 0.40 -22.32 -13.03
C LEU A 142 0.66 -21.85 -14.47
N THR A 143 0.10 -20.71 -14.87
CA THR A 143 0.35 -20.11 -16.19
C THR A 143 1.57 -19.18 -16.21
N GLY A 144 2.24 -18.98 -15.07
CA GLY A 144 3.39 -18.09 -14.96
C GLY A 144 3.03 -16.60 -15.09
N MET A 145 1.78 -16.21 -14.83
CA MET A 145 1.38 -14.79 -14.79
C MET A 145 1.96 -14.07 -13.57
N VAL A 146 2.24 -14.81 -12.50
CA VAL A 146 2.87 -14.34 -11.26
C VAL A 146 3.85 -15.40 -10.75
N ASP A 147 4.87 -14.98 -10.01
CA ASP A 147 5.86 -15.88 -9.40
C ASP A 147 5.50 -16.33 -7.98
N ALA A 148 4.65 -15.55 -7.30
CA ALA A 148 4.25 -15.80 -5.92
C ALA A 148 2.82 -15.30 -5.66
N LEU A 149 2.19 -15.89 -4.65
CA LEU A 149 0.86 -15.52 -4.16
C LEU A 149 0.93 -15.17 -2.68
N VAL A 150 0.29 -14.08 -2.27
CA VAL A 150 0.09 -13.74 -0.86
C VAL A 150 -1.33 -14.17 -0.48
N CYS A 151 -1.44 -15.18 0.38
CA CYS A 151 -2.72 -15.73 0.83
C CYS A 151 -2.69 -16.02 2.33
N ILE A 152 -3.88 -16.18 2.92
CA ILE A 152 -4.04 -16.52 4.34
C ILE A 152 -4.27 -18.02 4.44
N ALA A 153 -3.34 -18.73 5.07
CA ALA A 153 -3.49 -20.15 5.38
C ALA A 153 -4.22 -20.35 6.72
N GLY A 154 -4.87 -21.50 6.86
CA GLY A 154 -5.34 -21.96 8.18
C GLY A 154 -4.16 -22.40 9.04
N VAL A 155 -4.28 -22.24 10.35
CA VAL A 155 -3.40 -22.90 11.31
C VAL A 155 -3.82 -24.36 11.41
N SER A 156 -2.99 -25.28 10.94
CA SER A 156 -3.13 -26.69 11.29
C SER A 156 -2.87 -26.83 12.78
N LYS A 157 -3.86 -27.30 13.55
CA LYS A 157 -3.56 -27.90 14.84
C LYS A 157 -2.85 -29.21 14.55
N GLU A 158 -1.56 -29.29 14.79
CA GLU A 158 -0.90 -30.58 15.00
C GLU A 158 -1.59 -31.19 16.24
N GLU A 159 -2.33 -32.29 16.04
CA GLU A 159 -2.79 -33.18 17.12
C GLU A 159 -1.64 -34.07 17.59
#